data_AF-A0A379E480-F1
#
_entry.id   AF-A0A379E480-F1
#
_cell.length_a   1.000
_cell.length_b   1.000
_cell.length_c   1.000
_cell.angle_alpha   90.00
_cell.angle_beta   90.00
_cell.angle_gamma   90.00
#
_symmetry.space_group_name_H-M   'P 1'
#
loop_
_entity.id
_entity.type
_entity.pdbx_description
1 polymer ?
#
loop_
_entity_poly.entity_id
_entity_poly.type
_entity_poly.pdbx_seq_one_letter_code
_entity_poly.pdbx_strand_id
1 'polypeptide(L)'
;MSCSDIAKEIYSKKLYLQKNGSMAPPRQIRARVKKYPQYFVIKDAKIHLSKSSELTKKLQEKKTFNLHQLSFLPHLHGEDGVKKKSITQVVSPDFKKGFMPWIDKNTKVLILGTMPGDISTEQLSYYLNPSNTFWKIMNRLFNSTDHFEKSRDFLSSIGIGLWDVYKEGIRKGSLDSGFSIHPVPNDIKGFIKKHKSIKYIVFNGKEAHDAFLKEIGDVNVSCIVMPSTSSTNTHMTFDEKFDAWTQLKKILKQVKHNSTP
;
A
#
# COMPACT_ATOMS: atom_id res chain seq x y z
N MET A 1 -30.22 9.10 2.16
CA MET A 1 -30.41 7.68 1.77
C MET A 1 -29.30 6.83 2.36
N SER A 2 -29.62 5.64 2.88
CA SER A 2 -28.62 4.68 3.34
C SER A 2 -27.87 4.05 2.16
N CYS A 3 -26.70 3.45 2.40
CA CYS A 3 -25.99 2.64 1.40
C CYS A 3 -26.87 1.52 0.81
N SER A 4 -27.87 1.06 1.58
CA SER A 4 -28.85 0.07 1.14
C SER A 4 -29.81 0.63 0.11
N ASP A 5 -30.26 1.86 0.28
CA ASP A 5 -31.24 2.51 -0.60
C ASP A 5 -30.58 2.87 -1.93
N ILE A 6 -29.33 3.35 -1.88
CA ILE A 6 -28.51 3.66 -3.06
C ILE A 6 -28.30 2.39 -3.91
N ALA A 7 -27.98 1.26 -3.27
CA ALA A 7 -27.79 0.01 -3.99
C ALA A 7 -29.08 -0.53 -4.65
N LYS A 8 -30.22 -0.40 -3.96
CA LYS A 8 -31.53 -0.77 -4.51
C LYS A 8 -31.89 0.07 -5.74
N GLU A 9 -31.63 1.37 -5.67
CA GLU A 9 -31.98 2.29 -6.75
C GLU A 9 -31.06 2.18 -7.98
N ILE A 10 -29.76 1.90 -7.78
CA ILE A 10 -28.84 1.57 -8.89
C ILE A 10 -29.29 0.30 -9.61
N TYR A 11 -29.70 -0.71 -8.85
CA TYR A 11 -30.14 -1.98 -9.40
C TYR A 11 -31.47 -1.83 -10.18
N SER A 12 -32.46 -1.14 -9.62
CA SER A 12 -33.76 -0.93 -10.28
C SER A 12 -33.65 -0.13 -11.58
N LYS A 13 -32.75 0.86 -11.62
CA LYS A 13 -32.53 1.73 -12.79
C LYS A 13 -31.50 1.18 -13.80
N LYS A 14 -30.97 -0.03 -13.58
CA LYS A 14 -29.98 -0.68 -14.44
C LYS A 14 -28.68 0.11 -14.67
N LEU A 15 -28.21 0.83 -13.64
CA LEU A 15 -27.13 1.81 -13.79
C LEU A 15 -25.72 1.24 -13.58
N TYR A 16 -25.58 -0.06 -13.29
CA TYR A 16 -24.28 -0.67 -13.00
C TYR A 16 -24.16 -2.04 -13.67
N LEU A 17 -23.62 -2.01 -14.89
CA LEU A 17 -23.43 -3.17 -15.74
C LEU A 17 -22.02 -3.74 -15.59
N GLN A 18 -21.92 -5.06 -15.64
CA GLN A 18 -20.68 -5.81 -15.75
C GLN A 18 -20.12 -5.70 -17.17
N LYS A 19 -18.86 -6.14 -17.39
CA LYS A 19 -18.21 -6.09 -18.71
C LYS A 19 -18.95 -6.85 -19.81
N ASN A 20 -19.69 -7.89 -19.43
CA ASN A 20 -20.53 -8.68 -20.33
C ASN A 20 -21.93 -8.06 -20.55
N GLY A 21 -22.16 -6.81 -20.10
CA GLY A 21 -23.44 -6.11 -20.21
C GLY A 21 -24.51 -6.58 -19.21
N SER A 22 -24.26 -7.61 -18.41
CA SER A 22 -25.20 -8.09 -17.39
C SER A 22 -25.25 -7.17 -16.16
N MET A 23 -26.34 -7.21 -15.41
CA MET A 23 -26.45 -6.43 -14.17
C MET A 23 -25.48 -6.91 -13.11
N ALA A 24 -24.82 -6.00 -12.38
CA ALA A 24 -24.10 -6.42 -11.17
C ALA A 24 -25.08 -6.81 -10.05
N PRO A 25 -24.80 -7.89 -9.29
CA PRO A 25 -25.66 -8.28 -8.19
C PRO A 25 -25.81 -7.18 -7.12
N PRO A 26 -26.98 -7.02 -6.48
CA PRO A 26 -27.21 -5.98 -5.47
C PRO A 26 -26.17 -5.98 -4.33
N ARG A 27 -25.70 -7.16 -3.94
CA ARG A 27 -24.64 -7.33 -2.92
C ARG A 27 -23.32 -6.68 -3.35
N GLN A 28 -22.96 -6.79 -4.63
CA GLN A 28 -21.73 -6.21 -5.17
C GLN A 28 -21.85 -4.68 -5.27
N ILE A 29 -23.00 -4.19 -5.72
CA ILE A 29 -23.31 -2.74 -5.76
C ILE A 29 -23.23 -2.16 -4.35
N ARG A 30 -23.84 -2.80 -3.35
CA ARG A 30 -23.82 -2.37 -1.94
C ARG A 30 -22.41 -2.31 -1.37
N ALA A 31 -21.59 -3.33 -1.63
CA ALA A 31 -20.19 -3.35 -1.21
C ALA A 31 -19.40 -2.19 -1.85
N ARG A 32 -19.68 -1.88 -3.11
CA ARG A 32 -19.03 -0.79 -3.85
C ARG A 32 -19.44 0.60 -3.33
N VAL A 33 -20.73 0.81 -3.09
CA VAL A 33 -21.29 2.05 -2.51
C VAL A 33 -20.73 2.28 -1.11
N LYS A 34 -20.63 1.23 -0.28
CA LYS A 34 -20.03 1.31 1.05
C LYS A 34 -18.53 1.65 0.99
N LYS A 35 -17.80 1.04 0.04
CA LYS A 35 -16.35 1.23 -0.09
C LYS A 35 -15.98 2.57 -0.72
N TYR A 36 -16.81 3.09 -1.62
CA TYR A 36 -16.52 4.32 -2.35
C TYR A 36 -17.74 5.23 -2.51
N PRO A 37 -18.31 5.74 -1.40
CA PRO A 37 -19.53 6.56 -1.46
C PRO A 37 -19.36 7.84 -2.29
N GLN A 38 -18.13 8.37 -2.38
CA GLN A 38 -17.83 9.61 -3.12
C GLN A 38 -18.06 9.52 -4.64
N TYR A 39 -18.10 8.33 -5.22
CA TYR A 39 -18.38 8.16 -6.66
C TYR A 39 -19.89 8.13 -6.96
N PHE A 40 -20.74 8.00 -5.94
CA PHE A 40 -22.19 7.91 -6.07
C PHE A 40 -22.81 9.22 -5.56
N VAL A 41 -23.03 10.16 -6.46
CA VAL A 41 -23.59 11.48 -6.14
C VAL A 41 -25.10 11.45 -6.35
N ILE A 42 -25.86 11.82 -5.34
CA ILE A 42 -27.31 11.96 -5.44
C ILE A 42 -27.61 13.40 -5.84
N LYS A 43 -28.23 13.60 -7.01
CA LYS A 43 -28.69 14.92 -7.47
C LYS A 43 -30.06 14.73 -8.12
N ASP A 44 -31.00 15.63 -7.84
CA ASP A 44 -32.35 15.61 -8.42
C ASP A 44 -33.08 14.26 -8.30
N ALA A 45 -32.96 13.61 -7.13
CA ALA A 45 -33.50 12.26 -6.85
C ALA A 45 -33.04 11.16 -7.84
N LYS A 46 -31.85 11.35 -8.43
CA LYS A 46 -31.18 10.37 -9.29
C LYS A 46 -29.74 10.15 -8.80
N ILE A 47 -29.25 8.93 -9.00
CA ILE A 47 -27.88 8.55 -8.64
C ILE A 47 -27.00 8.73 -9.87
N HIS A 48 -26.03 9.63 -9.76
CA HIS A 48 -25.04 9.93 -10.79
C HIS A 48 -23.68 9.34 -10.39
N LEU A 49 -23.01 8.71 -11.35
CA LEU A 49 -21.62 8.28 -11.19
C LEU A 49 -20.72 9.47 -11.52
N SER A 50 -20.04 10.01 -10.52
CA SER A 50 -19.07 11.09 -10.74
C SER A 50 -17.85 10.54 -11.49
N LYS A 51 -17.51 11.18 -12.62
CA LYS A 51 -16.28 10.86 -13.34
C LYS A 51 -15.10 11.32 -12.48
N SER A 52 -14.04 10.51 -12.44
CA SER A 52 -12.83 10.76 -11.63
C SER A 52 -12.29 12.19 -11.77
N SER A 53 -12.40 12.79 -12.96
CA SER A 53 -11.98 14.16 -13.26
C SER A 53 -12.78 15.27 -12.57
N GLU A 54 -14.07 15.06 -12.25
CA GLU A 54 -14.91 16.06 -11.57
C GLU A 54 -14.63 16.11 -10.05
N LEU A 55 -14.26 14.96 -9.47
CA LEU A 55 -13.84 14.86 -8.07
C LEU A 55 -12.51 15.58 -7.82
N THR A 56 -11.56 15.52 -8.77
CA THR A 56 -10.26 16.19 -8.66
C THR A 56 -10.42 17.71 -8.61
N LYS A 57 -11.33 18.27 -9.42
CA LYS A 57 -11.64 19.71 -9.43
C LYS A 57 -12.25 20.19 -8.10
N LYS A 58 -13.24 19.46 -7.57
CA LYS A 58 -13.87 19.78 -6.27
C LYS A 58 -12.92 19.66 -5.07
N LEU A 59 -11.94 18.75 -5.13
CA LEU A 59 -10.92 18.59 -4.08
C LEU A 59 -9.84 19.69 -4.15
N GLN A 60 -9.57 20.23 -5.34
CA GLN A 60 -8.68 21.39 -5.51
C GLN A 60 -9.32 22.68 -4.98
N GLU A 61 -10.62 22.91 -5.25
CA GLU A 61 -11.35 24.08 -4.77
C GLU A 61 -11.48 24.13 -3.23
N LYS A 62 -11.47 22.97 -2.55
CA LYS A 62 -11.53 22.89 -1.07
C LYS A 62 -10.19 23.04 -0.35
N LYS A 63 -9.05 23.07 -1.07
CA LYS A 63 -7.70 23.17 -0.46
C LYS A 63 -7.13 24.60 -0.40
N THR A 64 -7.84 25.60 -0.91
CA THR A 64 -7.50 27.01 -0.70
C THR A 64 -8.01 27.49 0.67
N PHE A 65 -7.31 27.07 1.73
CA PHE A 65 -7.27 27.82 2.98
C PHE A 65 -5.81 28.07 3.36
N ASN A 66 -5.54 29.33 3.68
CA ASN A 66 -4.27 30.03 3.78
C ASN A 66 -3.23 29.38 4.72
N LEU A 67 -1.97 29.32 4.28
CA LEU A 67 -0.81 29.41 5.15
C LEU A 67 0.10 30.54 4.62
N HIS A 68 0.05 31.66 5.34
CA HIS A 68 0.83 32.89 5.29
C HIS A 68 1.88 33.12 4.19
N GLN A 69 1.73 34.28 3.54
CA GLN A 69 2.72 35.37 3.49
C GLN A 69 4.17 34.94 3.77
N LEU A 70 4.98 34.91 2.71
CA LEU A 70 6.35 35.42 2.73
C LEU A 70 6.67 35.95 1.33
N SER A 71 7.08 37.21 1.33
CA SER A 71 7.43 38.12 0.25
C SER A 71 8.46 37.58 -0.76
N PHE A 72 8.30 37.89 -2.04
CA PHE A 72 9.21 38.68 -2.90
C PHE A 72 8.84 38.51 -4.40
N LEU A 73 8.51 39.61 -5.06
CA LEU A 73 8.60 39.90 -6.51
C LEU A 73 9.61 41.07 -6.63
N PRO A 74 10.24 41.39 -7.79
CA PRO A 74 9.79 41.25 -9.20
C PRO A 74 10.90 40.61 -10.11
N HIS A 75 10.82 40.37 -11.43
CA HIS A 75 10.28 41.10 -12.58
C HIS A 75 10.26 40.22 -13.86
N LEU A 76 9.17 40.36 -14.63
CA LEU A 76 8.94 40.41 -16.09
C LEU A 76 9.76 39.67 -17.19
N HIS A 77 8.95 39.21 -18.16
CA HIS A 77 9.07 39.15 -19.63
C HIS A 77 9.67 37.92 -20.35
N GLY A 78 8.92 37.45 -21.35
CA GLY A 78 9.35 36.51 -22.39
C GLY A 78 8.19 35.67 -22.91
N GLU A 79 7.31 36.25 -23.71
CA GLU A 79 6.50 35.48 -24.67
C GLU A 79 7.45 34.79 -25.65
N ASP A 80 7.23 33.51 -25.93
CA ASP A 80 7.19 33.00 -27.31
C ASP A 80 6.83 31.50 -27.34
N GLY A 81 5.91 31.21 -28.24
CA GLY A 81 5.23 29.93 -28.36
C GLY A 81 6.11 28.81 -28.91
N VAL A 82 6.21 27.73 -28.15
CA VAL A 82 6.46 26.39 -28.71
C VAL A 82 5.40 25.45 -28.15
N LYS A 83 4.51 24.97 -29.03
CA LYS A 83 3.53 23.91 -28.73
C LYS A 83 4.26 22.63 -28.31
N LYS A 84 4.57 22.47 -27.02
CA LYS A 84 4.83 21.15 -26.43
C LYS A 84 3.49 20.41 -26.44
N LYS A 85 3.37 19.37 -27.28
CA LYS A 85 2.34 18.34 -27.14
C LYS A 85 2.44 17.80 -25.71
N SER A 86 1.56 18.27 -24.84
CA SER A 86 1.39 17.71 -23.51
C SER A 86 0.80 16.32 -23.68
N ILE A 87 1.66 15.31 -23.66
CA ILE A 87 1.24 13.92 -23.46
C ILE A 87 0.69 13.88 -22.04
N THR A 88 -0.62 14.11 -21.92
CA THR A 88 -1.34 13.94 -20.67
C THR A 88 -1.35 12.45 -20.37
N GLN A 89 -0.38 11.97 -19.60
CA GLN A 89 -0.41 10.61 -19.07
C GLN A 89 -1.66 10.48 -18.21
N VAL A 90 -2.67 9.82 -18.77
CA VAL A 90 -3.88 9.43 -18.05
C VAL A 90 -3.45 8.40 -17.01
N VAL A 91 -3.27 8.84 -15.77
CA VAL A 91 -2.98 7.94 -14.64
C VAL A 91 -4.18 7.00 -14.50
N SER A 92 -3.99 5.73 -14.84
CA SER A 92 -5.01 4.71 -14.73
C SER A 92 -5.51 4.62 -13.28
N PRO A 93 -6.82 4.44 -13.01
CA PRO A 93 -7.35 4.20 -11.66
C PRO A 93 -6.78 2.93 -10.99
N ASP A 94 -6.07 2.11 -11.74
CA ASP A 94 -5.36 0.91 -11.28
C ASP A 94 -3.90 1.20 -10.84
N PHE A 95 -3.43 2.46 -10.95
CA PHE A 95 -2.10 2.85 -10.49
C PHE A 95 -2.03 2.84 -8.96
N LYS A 96 -0.99 2.20 -8.44
CA LYS A 96 -0.66 2.11 -7.02
C LYS A 96 0.70 2.75 -6.80
N LYS A 97 0.80 3.48 -5.69
CA LYS A 97 2.04 4.09 -5.22
C LYS A 97 2.29 3.62 -3.80
N GLY A 98 3.44 3.03 -3.57
CA GLY A 98 3.95 2.74 -2.24
C GLY A 98 4.33 4.01 -1.49
N PHE A 99 4.75 3.83 -0.24
CA PHE A 99 5.13 4.92 0.64
C PHE A 99 6.48 4.62 1.32
N MET A 100 6.93 5.59 2.13
CA MET A 100 8.25 5.55 2.73
C MET A 100 8.44 4.35 3.68
N PRO A 101 9.64 3.77 3.72
CA PRO A 101 9.94 2.67 4.62
C PRO A 101 9.73 3.09 6.08
N TRP A 102 9.21 2.16 6.88
CA TRP A 102 9.22 2.28 8.33
C TRP A 102 10.53 1.73 8.85
N ILE A 103 11.50 2.62 9.10
CA ILE A 103 12.81 2.24 9.64
C ILE A 103 13.26 3.21 10.73
N ASP A 104 14.23 2.78 11.52
CA ASP A 104 14.97 3.61 12.46
C ASP A 104 16.48 3.31 12.33
N LYS A 105 17.34 4.14 12.95
CA LYS A 105 18.79 3.93 13.02
C LYS A 105 19.16 2.54 13.52
N ASN A 106 18.33 1.98 14.41
CA ASN A 106 18.55 0.68 15.03
C ASN A 106 17.94 -0.51 14.27
N THR A 107 17.28 -0.29 13.11
CA THR A 107 16.70 -1.37 12.33
C THR A 107 17.76 -2.40 11.93
N LYS A 108 17.55 -3.65 12.33
CA LYS A 108 18.44 -4.79 12.06
C LYS A 108 17.88 -5.73 10.99
N VAL A 109 16.56 -5.85 10.95
CA VAL A 109 15.84 -6.69 9.98
C VAL A 109 14.91 -5.79 9.18
N LEU A 110 15.02 -5.82 7.85
CA LEU A 110 14.07 -5.17 6.95
C LEU A 110 13.12 -6.24 6.38
N ILE A 111 11.84 -6.12 6.68
CA ILE A 111 10.81 -6.99 6.10
C ILE A 111 10.28 -6.35 4.83
N LEU A 112 10.29 -7.10 3.72
CA LEU A 112 9.81 -6.66 2.42
C LEU A 112 8.52 -7.37 2.02
N GLY A 113 7.47 -6.60 1.79
CA GLY A 113 6.30 -7.03 1.02
C GLY A 113 6.51 -6.82 -0.48
N THR A 114 5.58 -7.30 -1.30
CA THR A 114 5.63 -7.07 -2.75
C THR A 114 5.29 -5.61 -3.08
N MET A 115 4.14 -5.14 -2.58
CA MET A 115 3.62 -3.79 -2.75
C MET A 115 2.52 -3.55 -1.70
N PRO A 116 2.36 -2.33 -1.16
CA PRO A 116 1.35 -2.11 -0.13
C PRO A 116 -0.05 -2.18 -0.71
N GLY A 117 -0.99 -2.71 0.07
CA GLY A 117 -2.41 -2.76 -0.30
C GLY A 117 -3.08 -1.38 -0.26
N ASP A 118 -4.31 -1.31 -0.77
CA ASP A 118 -5.11 -0.07 -0.84
C ASP A 118 -5.21 0.64 0.52
N ILE A 119 -5.64 -0.11 1.56
CA ILE A 119 -5.79 0.41 2.93
C ILE A 119 -4.45 0.94 3.45
N SER A 120 -3.37 0.23 3.16
CA SER A 120 -2.02 0.60 3.58
C SER A 120 -1.54 1.88 2.91
N THR A 121 -1.90 2.07 1.65
CA THR A 121 -1.57 3.28 0.88
C THR A 121 -2.37 4.49 1.37
N GLU A 122 -3.66 4.32 1.62
CA GLU A 122 -4.54 5.37 2.15
C GLU A 122 -4.11 5.85 3.54
N GLN A 123 -3.63 4.92 4.38
CA GLN A 123 -3.26 5.21 5.77
C GLN A 123 -1.74 5.33 6.00
N LEU A 124 -0.94 5.27 4.92
CA LEU A 124 0.53 5.30 4.97
C LEU A 124 1.13 4.34 6.01
N SER A 125 0.52 3.16 6.12
CA SER A 125 0.80 2.20 7.20
C SER A 125 0.71 0.76 6.72
N TYR A 126 1.68 -0.07 7.08
CA TYR A 126 1.81 -1.41 6.53
C TYR A 126 0.84 -2.42 7.16
N TYR A 127 0.35 -3.34 6.34
CA TYR A 127 -0.44 -4.51 6.74
C TYR A 127 -1.70 -4.22 7.58
N LEU A 128 -2.32 -3.04 7.42
CA LEU A 128 -3.49 -2.64 8.21
C LEU A 128 -4.81 -3.33 7.82
N ASN A 129 -4.83 -4.09 6.73
CA ASN A 129 -5.99 -4.90 6.40
C ASN A 129 -6.27 -5.89 7.55
N PRO A 130 -7.47 -5.90 8.17
CA PRO A 130 -7.78 -6.78 9.30
C PRO A 130 -7.62 -8.28 9.00
N SER A 131 -7.70 -8.66 7.73
CA SER A 131 -7.49 -10.03 7.27
C SER A 131 -6.00 -10.42 7.17
N ASN A 132 -5.09 -9.44 7.19
CA ASN A 132 -3.65 -9.71 7.21
C ASN A 132 -3.21 -10.09 8.64
N THR A 133 -2.48 -11.20 8.78
CA THR A 133 -2.08 -11.74 10.08
C THR A 133 -0.75 -11.18 10.59
N PHE A 134 -0.09 -10.28 9.85
CA PHE A 134 1.23 -9.73 10.20
C PHE A 134 1.28 -9.21 11.63
N TRP A 135 0.39 -8.26 11.96
CA TRP A 135 0.37 -7.65 13.28
C TRP A 135 0.04 -8.66 14.38
N LYS A 136 -0.83 -9.63 14.12
CA LYS A 136 -1.13 -10.70 15.09
C LYS A 136 0.10 -11.55 15.38
N ILE A 137 0.87 -11.90 14.34
CA ILE A 137 2.13 -12.63 14.48
C ILE A 137 3.15 -11.80 15.26
N MET A 138 3.36 -10.53 14.89
CA MET A 138 4.33 -9.65 15.58
C MET A 138 4.00 -9.48 17.06
N ASN A 139 2.73 -9.26 17.40
CA ASN A 139 2.30 -9.16 18.79
C ASN A 139 2.54 -10.46 19.55
N ARG A 140 2.10 -11.61 19.01
CA ARG A 140 2.30 -12.92 19.65
C ARG A 140 3.79 -13.28 19.83
N LEU A 141 4.66 -12.80 18.94
CA LEU A 141 6.10 -13.04 19.05
C LEU A 141 6.77 -12.11 20.07
N PHE A 142 6.49 -10.81 20.04
CA PHE A 142 7.35 -9.80 20.66
C PHE A 142 6.67 -8.88 21.66
N ASN A 143 5.34 -8.81 21.66
CA ASN A 143 4.64 -7.95 22.59
C ASN A 143 4.45 -8.66 23.91
N SER A 144 4.92 -8.04 24.99
CA SER A 144 4.78 -8.53 26.37
C SER A 144 3.67 -7.83 27.14
N THR A 145 2.91 -6.95 26.48
CA THR A 145 1.79 -6.21 27.07
C THR A 145 0.46 -6.78 26.58
N ASP A 146 -0.61 -6.45 27.29
CA ASP A 146 -1.98 -6.83 26.91
C ASP A 146 -2.55 -5.96 25.77
N HIS A 147 -1.87 -4.87 25.41
CA HIS A 147 -2.32 -3.93 24.39
C HIS A 147 -1.89 -4.35 22.99
N PHE A 148 -2.83 -4.44 22.04
CA PHE A 148 -2.51 -4.83 20.67
C PHE A 148 -1.84 -3.70 19.88
N GLU A 149 -0.58 -3.92 19.48
CA GLU A 149 0.24 -2.93 18.78
C GLU A 149 0.15 -3.03 17.25
N LYS A 150 0.09 -1.88 16.58
CA LYS A 150 0.19 -1.75 15.11
C LYS A 150 1.08 -0.56 14.69
N SER A 151 2.01 -0.18 15.55
CA SER A 151 2.77 1.06 15.41
C SER A 151 4.16 0.83 14.81
N ARG A 152 4.70 1.89 14.20
CA ARG A 152 6.11 1.95 13.80
C ARG A 152 7.03 1.86 15.02
N ASP A 153 6.64 2.46 16.14
CA ASP A 153 7.46 2.51 17.36
C ASP A 153 7.60 1.13 17.97
N PHE A 154 6.52 0.34 18.01
CA PHE A 154 6.59 -1.06 18.41
C PHE A 154 7.63 -1.84 17.59
N LEU A 155 7.55 -1.78 16.26
CA LEU A 155 8.52 -2.47 15.40
C LEU A 155 9.94 -1.94 15.55
N SER A 156 10.10 -0.63 15.70
CA SER A 156 11.39 0.02 15.88
C SER A 156 12.05 -0.42 17.18
N SER A 157 11.28 -0.56 18.28
CA SER A 157 11.79 -1.01 19.58
C SER A 157 12.35 -2.44 19.56
N ILE A 158 11.89 -3.26 18.62
CA ILE A 158 12.38 -4.64 18.42
C ILE A 158 13.35 -4.77 17.25
N GLY A 159 13.76 -3.66 16.63
CA GLY A 159 14.76 -3.63 15.56
C GLY A 159 14.25 -4.10 14.20
N ILE A 160 12.94 -4.06 13.96
CA ILE A 160 12.30 -4.41 12.70
C ILE A 160 11.92 -3.15 11.94
N GLY A 161 12.19 -3.15 10.64
CA GLY A 161 11.66 -2.16 9.70
C GLY A 161 10.83 -2.82 8.61
N LEU A 162 9.94 -2.04 8.00
CA LEU A 162 9.05 -2.49 6.93
C LEU A 162 9.25 -1.66 5.66
N TRP A 163 9.21 -2.33 4.51
CA TRP A 163 9.08 -1.69 3.21
C TRP A 163 8.47 -2.67 2.20
N ASP A 164 8.48 -2.28 0.92
CA ASP A 164 8.04 -3.11 -0.20
C ASP A 164 9.06 -3.09 -1.33
N VAL A 165 9.04 -4.12 -2.16
CA VAL A 165 9.89 -4.20 -3.36
C VAL A 165 9.50 -3.13 -4.37
N TYR A 166 8.21 -2.97 -4.66
CA TYR A 166 7.75 -2.01 -5.65
C TYR A 166 7.34 -0.68 -5.03
N LYS A 167 7.88 0.40 -5.61
CA LYS A 167 7.52 1.80 -5.31
C LYS A 167 6.20 2.18 -5.95
N GLU A 168 5.93 1.69 -7.16
CA GLU A 168 4.71 1.99 -7.89
C GLU A 168 4.47 0.96 -8.98
N GLY A 169 3.21 0.81 -9.40
CA GLY A 169 2.83 -0.12 -10.44
C GLY A 169 1.33 -0.11 -10.69
N ILE A 170 0.91 -0.69 -11.81
CA ILE A 170 -0.51 -0.81 -12.15
C ILE A 170 -0.99 -2.21 -11.78
N ARG A 171 -1.97 -2.29 -10.89
CA ARG A 171 -2.62 -3.55 -10.48
C ARG A 171 -4.11 -3.47 -10.78
N LYS A 172 -4.58 -4.30 -11.72
CA LYS A 172 -6.01 -4.36 -12.07
C LYS A 172 -6.78 -5.03 -10.93
N GLY A 173 -7.63 -4.26 -10.24
CA GLY A 173 -8.51 -4.78 -9.18
C GLY A 173 -7.81 -5.13 -7.86
N SER A 174 -8.60 -5.50 -6.85
CA SER A 174 -8.13 -5.89 -5.50
C SER A 174 -7.91 -7.39 -5.33
N LEU A 175 -8.03 -8.16 -6.41
CA LEU A 175 -7.77 -9.60 -6.48
C LEU A 175 -6.48 -9.81 -7.27
N ASP A 176 -5.69 -10.82 -6.88
CA ASP A 176 -4.32 -11.16 -7.31
C ASP A 176 -4.12 -11.46 -8.82
N SER A 177 -4.80 -10.77 -9.74
CA SER A 177 -4.34 -10.71 -11.13
C SER A 177 -3.15 -9.74 -11.17
N GLY A 178 -1.95 -10.28 -11.43
CA GLY A 178 -0.66 -9.59 -11.31
C GLY A 178 -0.52 -8.22 -12.00
N PHE A 179 0.66 -7.62 -11.85
CA PHE A 179 0.97 -6.31 -12.42
C PHE A 179 0.65 -6.25 -13.92
N SER A 180 -0.17 -5.28 -14.32
CA SER A 180 -0.59 -5.13 -15.70
C SER A 180 0.39 -4.31 -16.54
N ILE A 181 1.27 -3.53 -15.91
CA ILE A 181 2.33 -2.73 -16.52
C ILE A 181 3.55 -2.72 -15.58
N HIS A 182 4.77 -2.74 -16.16
CA HIS A 182 6.08 -2.76 -15.51
C HIS A 182 6.11 -1.98 -14.19
N PRO A 183 6.08 -2.67 -13.03
CA PRO A 183 6.20 -2.01 -11.75
C PRO A 183 7.61 -1.45 -11.55
N VAL A 184 7.72 -0.32 -10.87
CA VAL A 184 9.00 0.34 -10.60
C VAL A 184 9.48 -0.09 -9.21
N PRO A 185 10.69 -0.68 -9.08
CA PRO A 185 11.22 -1.09 -7.79
C PRO A 185 11.67 0.12 -6.94
N ASN A 186 11.68 -0.05 -5.63
CA ASN A 186 12.42 0.82 -4.72
C ASN A 186 13.93 0.58 -4.85
N ASP A 187 14.75 1.60 -4.60
CA ASP A 187 16.23 1.45 -4.52
C ASP A 187 16.64 0.79 -3.20
N ILE A 188 16.34 -0.50 -3.05
CA ILE A 188 16.64 -1.25 -1.83
C ILE A 188 18.14 -1.43 -1.68
N LYS A 189 18.88 -1.64 -2.78
CA LYS A 189 20.33 -1.83 -2.77
C LYS A 189 21.07 -0.58 -2.30
N GLY A 190 20.71 0.59 -2.79
CA GLY A 190 21.24 1.86 -2.30
C GLY A 190 20.80 2.15 -0.86
N PHE A 191 19.58 1.79 -0.50
CA PHE A 191 19.05 1.95 0.85
C PHE A 191 19.84 1.14 1.89
N ILE A 192 20.04 -0.17 1.69
CA ILE A 192 20.83 -1.00 2.63
C ILE A 192 22.30 -0.56 2.68
N LYS A 193 22.83 0.01 1.59
CA LYS A 193 24.19 0.57 1.59
C LYS A 193 24.28 1.78 2.52
N LYS A 194 23.24 2.59 2.64
CA LYS A 194 23.15 3.74 3.55
C LYS A 194 22.82 3.31 4.98
N HIS A 195 22.00 2.28 5.15
CA HIS A 195 21.54 1.78 6.45
C HIS A 195 22.29 0.51 6.87
N LYS A 196 23.56 0.67 7.29
CA LYS A 196 24.47 -0.45 7.65
C LYS A 196 24.03 -1.28 8.86
N SER A 197 23.09 -0.77 9.65
CA SER A 197 22.48 -1.50 10.76
C SER A 197 21.63 -2.68 10.29
N ILE A 198 21.09 -2.63 9.07
CA ILE A 198 20.33 -3.72 8.46
C ILE A 198 21.29 -4.86 8.12
N LYS A 199 21.05 -6.03 8.73
CA LYS A 199 21.83 -7.25 8.53
C LYS A 199 21.06 -8.35 7.81
N TYR A 200 19.72 -8.28 7.84
CA TYR A 200 18.84 -9.25 7.21
C TYR A 200 17.73 -8.56 6.43
N ILE A 201 17.41 -9.15 5.28
CA ILE A 201 16.16 -8.94 4.55
C ILE A 201 15.28 -10.17 4.75
N VAL A 202 14.04 -9.94 5.16
CA VAL A 202 13.03 -10.98 5.32
C VAL A 202 11.88 -10.71 4.34
N PHE A 203 11.64 -11.62 3.40
CA PHE A 203 10.55 -11.48 2.44
C PHE A 203 9.25 -12.03 3.04
N ASN A 204 8.20 -11.21 3.00
CA ASN A 204 6.85 -11.62 3.40
C ASN A 204 6.13 -12.28 2.21
N GLY A 205 6.49 -13.53 1.95
CA GLY A 205 5.99 -14.33 0.83
C GLY A 205 6.97 -14.44 -0.34
N LYS A 206 6.78 -15.50 -1.12
CA LYS A 206 7.61 -15.82 -2.30
C LYS A 206 7.52 -14.74 -3.39
N GLU A 207 6.35 -14.13 -3.57
CA GLU A 207 6.16 -13.07 -4.59
C GLU A 207 7.09 -11.87 -4.35
N ALA A 208 7.28 -11.45 -3.09
CA ALA A 208 8.20 -10.37 -2.76
C ALA A 208 9.66 -10.76 -3.06
N HIS A 209 10.05 -11.99 -2.75
CA HIS A 209 11.37 -12.51 -3.05
C HIS A 209 11.64 -12.59 -4.57
N ASP A 210 10.71 -13.15 -5.32
CA ASP A 210 10.86 -13.31 -6.78
C ASP A 210 10.91 -11.94 -7.47
N ALA A 211 10.10 -10.98 -7.03
CA ALA A 211 10.17 -9.59 -7.47
C ALA A 211 11.53 -8.94 -7.16
N PHE A 212 12.05 -9.16 -5.95
CA PHE A 212 13.34 -8.61 -5.53
C PHE A 212 14.49 -9.16 -6.38
N LEU A 213 14.55 -10.48 -6.59
CA LEU A 213 15.57 -11.09 -7.42
C LEU A 213 15.54 -10.60 -8.85
N LYS A 214 14.33 -10.46 -9.42
CA LYS A 214 14.14 -9.99 -10.80
C LYS A 214 14.61 -8.55 -11.01
N GLU A 215 14.30 -7.66 -10.08
CA GLU A 215 14.43 -6.22 -10.29
C GLU A 215 15.68 -5.60 -9.63
N ILE A 216 16.18 -6.22 -8.55
CA ILE A 216 17.26 -5.67 -7.72
C ILE A 216 18.47 -6.61 -7.69
N GLY A 217 18.22 -7.92 -7.63
CA GLY A 217 19.27 -8.95 -7.57
C GLY A 217 20.05 -8.94 -6.27
N ASP A 218 21.31 -9.36 -6.33
CA ASP A 218 22.10 -9.67 -5.13
C ASP A 218 22.47 -8.45 -4.28
N VAL A 219 22.51 -8.70 -2.97
CA VAL A 219 22.82 -7.73 -1.92
C VAL A 219 23.72 -8.35 -0.84
N ASN A 220 24.50 -7.51 -0.16
CA ASN A 220 25.48 -7.95 0.86
C ASN A 220 24.85 -8.15 2.25
N VAL A 221 23.60 -8.61 2.30
CA VAL A 221 22.87 -8.89 3.55
C VAL A 221 22.13 -10.21 3.41
N SER A 222 21.99 -10.94 4.52
CA SER A 222 21.35 -12.25 4.52
C SER A 222 19.87 -12.14 4.15
N CYS A 223 19.42 -12.98 3.23
CA CYS A 223 18.07 -12.96 2.68
C CYS A 223 17.30 -14.22 3.10
N ILE A 224 16.09 -14.06 3.64
CA ILE A 224 15.25 -15.16 4.13
C ILE A 224 13.82 -14.98 3.65
N VAL A 225 13.19 -16.04 3.17
CA VAL A 225 11.78 -16.02 2.72
C VAL A 225 10.89 -16.63 3.80
N MET A 226 9.89 -15.86 4.25
CA MET A 226 8.84 -16.33 5.16
C MET A 226 7.52 -16.50 4.42
N PRO A 227 6.59 -17.32 4.93
CA PRO A 227 5.24 -17.41 4.37
C PRO A 227 4.53 -16.06 4.38
N SER A 228 3.73 -15.80 3.34
CA SER A 228 2.95 -14.56 3.26
C SER A 228 1.93 -14.48 4.41
N THR A 229 1.89 -13.32 5.08
CA THR A 229 0.89 -12.99 6.11
C THR A 229 -0.44 -12.50 5.54
N SER A 230 -0.55 -12.40 4.22
CA SER A 230 -1.82 -12.10 3.55
C SER A 230 -2.86 -13.18 3.83
N SER A 231 -4.14 -12.79 3.88
CA SER A 231 -5.26 -13.72 3.88
C SER A 231 -5.43 -14.47 2.56
N THR A 232 -4.80 -13.99 1.47
CA THR A 232 -4.82 -14.68 0.17
C THR A 232 -3.94 -15.93 0.18
N ASN A 233 -3.00 -16.04 1.11
CA ASN A 233 -2.27 -17.28 1.35
C ASN A 233 -3.14 -18.25 2.15
N THR A 234 -4.06 -18.93 1.47
CA THR A 234 -5.01 -19.88 2.06
C THR A 234 -4.43 -21.28 2.25
N HIS A 235 -3.22 -21.54 1.74
CA HIS A 235 -2.54 -22.83 1.86
C HIS A 235 -1.95 -23.09 3.26
N MET A 236 -1.93 -22.08 4.12
CA MET A 236 -1.42 -22.20 5.50
C MET A 236 -2.39 -21.59 6.49
N THR A 237 -2.60 -22.30 7.59
CA THR A 237 -3.30 -21.84 8.78
C THR A 237 -2.54 -20.71 9.47
N PHE A 238 -3.18 -20.06 10.44
CA PHE A 238 -2.52 -19.04 11.25
C PHE A 238 -1.34 -19.61 12.04
N ASP A 239 -1.50 -20.79 12.66
CA ASP A 239 -0.47 -21.38 13.50
C ASP A 239 0.75 -21.84 12.68
N GLU A 240 0.54 -22.43 11.50
CA GLU A 240 1.67 -22.77 10.60
C GLU A 240 2.43 -21.52 10.13
N LYS A 241 1.71 -20.42 9.83
CA LYS A 241 2.36 -19.13 9.53
C LYS A 241 3.13 -18.66 10.76
N PHE A 242 2.51 -18.66 11.94
CA PHE A 242 3.13 -18.21 13.17
C PHE A 242 4.42 -19.00 13.47
N ASP A 243 4.37 -20.32 13.37
CA ASP A 243 5.50 -21.22 13.62
C ASP A 243 6.68 -20.92 12.70
N ALA A 244 6.43 -20.75 11.39
CA ALA A 244 7.47 -20.34 10.45
C ALA A 244 8.10 -18.99 10.85
N TRP A 245 7.26 -18.03 11.24
CA TRP A 245 7.71 -16.69 11.66
C TRP A 245 8.45 -16.68 13.00
N THR A 246 8.41 -17.75 13.81
CA THR A 246 9.22 -17.83 15.05
C THR A 246 10.72 -17.75 14.81
N GLN A 247 11.19 -18.13 13.61
CA GLN A 247 12.59 -17.98 13.19
C GLN A 247 13.07 -16.53 13.28
N LEU A 248 12.18 -15.55 13.17
CA LEU A 248 12.50 -14.13 13.32
C LEU A 248 13.11 -13.79 14.69
N LYS A 249 12.70 -14.50 15.75
CA LYS A 249 13.32 -14.37 17.09
C LYS A 249 14.78 -14.78 17.07
N LYS A 250 15.11 -15.87 16.37
CA LYS A 250 16.49 -16.38 16.28
C LYS A 250 17.38 -15.38 15.54
N ILE A 251 16.89 -14.84 14.42
CA ILE A 251 17.59 -13.82 13.62
C ILE A 251 17.90 -12.58 14.47
N LEU A 252 16.90 -12.04 15.16
CA LEU A 252 17.08 -10.84 15.98
C LEU A 252 18.04 -11.07 17.16
N LYS A 253 18.04 -12.26 17.77
CA LYS A 253 19.03 -12.62 18.81
C LYS A 253 20.44 -12.69 18.25
N GLN A 254 20.64 -13.32 17.09
CA GLN A 254 21.96 -13.42 16.44
C GLN A 254 22.54 -12.03 16.13
N VAL A 255 21.73 -11.11 15.63
CA VAL A 255 22.21 -9.74 15.34
C VAL A 255 22.58 -8.99 16.62
N LYS A 256 21.86 -9.20 17.73
CA LYS A 256 22.20 -8.58 19.02
C LYS A 256 23.56 -9.05 19.53
N HIS A 257 23.84 -10.36 19.49
CA HIS A 257 25.12 -10.90 19.94
C HIS A 257 26.30 -10.44 19.09
N ASN A 258 26.14 -10.34 17.77
CA ASN A 258 27.20 -9.90 16.86
C ASN A 258 27.40 -8.36 16.83
N SER A 259 26.60 -7.61 17.60
CA SER A 259 26.70 -6.14 17.70
C SER A 259 27.34 -5.66 19.01
N THR A 260 27.73 -6.58 19.90
CA THR A 260 28.46 -6.27 21.14
C THR A 260 29.96 -6.44 20.86
N PRO A 261 30.80 -5.41 21.10
CA PRO A 261 32.25 -5.52 20.97
C PRO A 261 32.86 -6.53 21.95
#